data_AF-A0A1E5VS32-F1
#
_entry.id   AF-A0A1E5VS32-F1
#
_cell.length_a   1.000
_cell.length_b   1.000
_cell.length_c   1.000
_cell.angle_alpha   90.00
_cell.angle_beta   90.00
_cell.angle_gamma   90.00
#
_symmetry.space_group_name_H-M   'P 1'
#
loop_
_entity.id
_entity.type
_entity.pdbx_description
1 polymer ?
#
loop_
_entity_poly.entity_id
_entity_poly.type
_entity_poly.pdbx_seq_one_letter_code
_entity_poly.pdbx_strand_id
1 'polypeptide(L)'
;MAGPLQALPPGVYFNPSAEECVRDFLRPWIAGVRPGTDRIIDDVDIYSEHPAALVRGREPGLSRGFEHKWFLLTHCVCLSGGRGRGKVRVKRDVATGGNWRVEQRTKNIAERDQEEEPPGGDRRRTNGFYLGGGKGKGKNDGAFKTPWLMEELTTEEEEAAAAGGWRGERIVKVFCKLYVSLLYTSRCV
;
A
#
# COMPACT_ATOMS: atom_id res chain seq x y z
N MET A 1 -13.38 -0.08 26.01
CA MET A 1 -12.30 -0.90 26.60
C MET A 1 -12.14 -2.11 25.69
N ALA A 2 -11.14 -2.11 24.80
CA ALA A 2 -10.83 -3.30 24.00
C ALA A 2 -10.27 -4.37 24.95
N GLY A 3 -10.80 -5.60 24.89
CA GLY A 3 -10.33 -6.70 25.72
C GLY A 3 -8.86 -7.04 25.45
N PRO A 4 -8.18 -7.76 26.36
CA PRO A 4 -6.83 -8.24 26.12
C PRO A 4 -6.83 -9.11 24.84
N LEU A 5 -5.83 -8.90 23.99
CA LEU A 5 -5.65 -9.69 22.78
C LEU A 5 -5.61 -11.17 23.16
N GLN A 6 -6.54 -11.95 22.61
CA GLN A 6 -6.40 -13.39 22.67
C GLN A 6 -5.22 -13.76 21.76
N ALA A 7 -4.14 -14.23 22.37
CA ALA A 7 -3.00 -14.74 21.60
C ALA A 7 -3.50 -15.83 20.65
N LEU A 8 -3.15 -15.70 19.36
CA LEU A 8 -3.49 -16.71 18.37
C LEU A 8 -2.84 -18.06 18.77
N PRO A 9 -3.49 -19.20 18.52
CA PRO A 9 -2.88 -20.50 18.77
C PRO A 9 -1.53 -20.63 18.03
N PRO A 10 -0.56 -21.41 18.56
CA PRO A 10 0.69 -21.65 17.86
C PRO A 10 0.46 -22.16 16.43
N GLY A 11 1.15 -21.55 15.46
CA GLY A 11 0.99 -21.87 14.04
C GLY A 11 -0.17 -21.15 13.33
N VAL A 12 -1.04 -20.46 14.07
CA VAL A 12 -2.07 -19.57 13.50
C VAL A 12 -1.50 -18.17 13.42
N TYR A 13 -1.64 -17.55 12.26
CA TYR A 13 -1.13 -16.21 12.01
C TYR A 13 -2.09 -15.42 11.12
N PHE A 14 -2.04 -14.10 11.24
CA PHE A 14 -2.83 -13.23 10.40
C PHE A 14 -2.17 -13.07 9.03
N ASN A 15 -2.77 -13.67 8.00
CA ASN A 15 -2.30 -13.57 6.62
C ASN A 15 -3.50 -13.56 5.66
N PRO A 16 -4.29 -12.48 5.67
CA PRO A 16 -5.44 -12.34 4.80
C PRO A 16 -5.02 -12.31 3.32
N SER A 17 -5.88 -12.82 2.45
CA SER A 17 -5.79 -12.64 1.00
C SER A 17 -6.04 -11.17 0.61
N ALA A 18 -5.69 -10.79 -0.62
CA ALA A 18 -6.00 -9.45 -1.12
C ALA A 18 -7.51 -9.18 -1.16
N GLU A 19 -8.32 -10.21 -1.44
CA GLU A 19 -9.78 -10.13 -1.44
C GLU A 19 -10.32 -9.91 -0.02
N GLU A 20 -9.81 -10.64 0.98
CA GLU A 20 -10.16 -10.45 2.39
C GLU A 20 -9.75 -9.06 2.88
N CYS A 21 -8.56 -8.58 2.49
CA CYS A 21 -8.10 -7.23 2.78
C CYS A 21 -9.12 -6.16 2.33
N VAL A 22 -9.64 -6.31 1.10
CA VAL A 22 -10.60 -5.37 0.54
C VAL A 22 -11.99 -5.53 1.17
N ARG A 23 -12.51 -6.77 1.21
CA ARG A 23 -13.87 -7.10 1.67
C ARG A 23 -14.06 -6.78 3.14
N ASP A 24 -13.14 -7.22 3.99
CA ASP A 24 -13.36 -7.27 5.44
C ASP A 24 -12.73 -6.08 6.18
N PHE A 25 -11.84 -5.31 5.53
CA PHE A 25 -11.14 -4.19 6.19
C PHE A 25 -11.26 -2.87 5.41
N LEU A 26 -10.91 -2.83 4.13
CA LEU A 26 -10.90 -1.59 3.35
C LEU A 26 -12.32 -1.03 3.13
N ARG A 27 -13.26 -1.85 2.64
CA ARG A 27 -14.65 -1.41 2.38
C ARG A 27 -15.35 -0.94 3.67
N PRO A 28 -15.28 -1.67 4.81
CA PRO A 28 -15.78 -1.15 6.09
C PRO A 28 -15.15 0.19 6.49
N TRP A 29 -13.82 0.34 6.35
CA TRP A 29 -13.14 1.59 6.69
C TRP A 29 -13.54 2.76 5.79
N ILE A 30 -13.76 2.52 4.49
CA ILE A 30 -14.34 3.50 3.56
C ILE A 30 -15.72 3.95 4.06
N ALA A 31 -16.57 3.00 4.47
CA ALA A 31 -17.89 3.27 5.04
C ALA A 31 -17.87 3.91 6.44
N GLY A 32 -16.69 4.20 7.00
CA GLY A 32 -16.53 4.83 8.32
C GLY A 32 -16.58 3.85 9.49
N VAL A 33 -16.60 2.55 9.22
CA VAL A 33 -16.53 1.50 10.25
C VAL A 33 -15.08 1.13 10.48
N ARG A 34 -14.58 1.34 11.70
CA ARG A 34 -13.23 0.92 12.07
C ARG A 34 -13.19 -0.61 12.16
N PRO A 35 -12.25 -1.29 11.48
CA PRO A 35 -12.13 -2.74 11.61
C PRO A 35 -11.77 -3.14 13.04
N GLY A 36 -12.39 -4.21 13.55
CA GLY A 36 -12.17 -4.74 14.90
C GLY A 36 -10.83 -5.46 15.10
N THR A 37 -9.79 -5.05 14.37
CA THR A 37 -8.45 -5.65 14.37
C THR A 37 -7.44 -4.83 15.14
N ASP A 38 -7.90 -4.09 16.16
CA ASP A 38 -7.08 -3.22 17.00
C ASP A 38 -5.73 -3.92 17.31
N ARG A 39 -4.63 -3.33 16.79
CA ARG A 39 -3.21 -3.75 16.88
C ARG A 39 -2.65 -4.66 15.77
N ILE A 40 -3.45 -5.23 14.89
CA ILE A 40 -2.96 -6.01 13.73
C ILE A 40 -2.93 -5.16 12.46
N ILE A 41 -3.94 -4.30 12.30
CA ILE A 41 -4.03 -3.33 11.20
C ILE A 41 -4.03 -1.94 11.82
N ASP A 42 -3.02 -1.13 11.50
CA ASP A 42 -2.89 0.22 12.01
C ASP A 42 -3.42 1.26 11.00
N ASP A 43 -4.10 2.31 11.49
CA ASP A 43 -4.42 3.51 10.70
C ASP A 43 -3.25 4.51 10.80
N VAL A 44 -2.47 4.63 9.74
CA VAL A 44 -1.20 5.37 9.71
C VAL A 44 -0.99 5.99 8.34
N ASP A 45 -0.51 7.24 8.29
CA ASP A 45 0.00 7.84 7.05
C ASP A 45 1.33 7.19 6.63
N ILE A 46 1.27 6.29 5.64
CA ILE A 46 2.44 5.58 5.11
C ILE A 46 3.45 6.49 4.40
N TYR A 47 3.06 7.72 4.06
CA TYR A 47 3.92 8.69 3.37
C TYR A 47 4.56 9.70 4.33
N SER A 48 4.27 9.62 5.63
CA SER A 48 4.83 10.51 6.64
C SER A 48 6.32 10.25 6.91
N GLU A 49 6.74 8.99 6.95
CA GLU A 49 8.10 8.59 7.35
C GLU A 49 8.68 7.47 6.50
N HIS A 50 10.00 7.31 6.58
CA HIS A 50 10.72 6.19 6.01
C HIS A 50 10.14 4.85 6.50
N PRO A 51 10.00 3.81 5.65
CA PRO A 51 9.36 2.54 6.03
C PRO A 51 9.94 1.88 7.29
N ALA A 52 11.26 1.88 7.44
CA ALA A 52 11.94 1.35 8.63
C ALA A 52 11.66 2.14 9.92
N ALA A 53 11.40 3.44 9.83
CA ALA A 53 10.99 4.26 10.98
C ALA A 53 9.51 4.01 11.29
N LEU A 54 8.67 3.94 10.25
CA LEU A 54 7.24 3.70 10.34
C LEU A 54 6.90 2.43 11.14
N VAL A 55 7.65 1.34 10.91
CA VAL A 55 7.43 0.05 11.59
C VAL A 55 8.15 -0.07 12.93
N ARG A 56 8.98 0.91 13.31
CA ARG A 56 9.73 0.84 14.57
C ARG A 56 8.77 0.90 15.74
N GLY A 57 8.79 -0.11 16.60
CA GLY A 57 7.88 -0.22 17.74
C GLY A 57 6.47 -0.72 17.37
N ARG A 58 6.24 -1.12 16.11
CA ARG A 58 5.00 -1.79 15.68
C ARG A 58 5.25 -3.27 15.52
N GLU A 59 4.42 -4.08 16.16
CA GLU A 59 4.45 -5.52 15.95
C GLU A 59 3.95 -5.84 14.53
N PRO A 60 4.63 -6.74 13.79
CA PRO A 60 4.14 -7.16 12.50
C PRO A 60 2.89 -8.03 12.66
N GLY A 61 1.89 -7.82 11.81
CA GLY A 61 0.70 -8.67 11.79
C GLY A 61 0.98 -10.11 11.32
N LEU A 62 2.01 -10.30 10.49
CA LEU A 62 2.58 -11.61 10.17
C LEU A 62 4.04 -11.68 10.60
N SER A 63 4.42 -12.75 11.32
CA SER A 63 5.80 -13.13 11.58
C SER A 63 5.96 -14.64 11.37
N ARG A 64 6.51 -15.06 10.21
CA ARG A 64 6.78 -16.48 9.93
C ARG A 64 8.12 -16.63 9.21
N GLY A 65 9.03 -17.41 9.80
CA GLY A 65 10.32 -17.74 9.15
C GLY A 65 11.12 -16.51 8.73
N PHE A 66 11.15 -15.46 9.57
CA PHE A 66 11.76 -14.15 9.28
C PHE A 66 11.06 -13.32 8.20
N GLU A 67 9.92 -13.77 7.67
CA GLU A 67 9.01 -12.92 6.90
C GLU A 67 8.13 -12.10 7.84
N HIS A 68 8.35 -10.78 7.83
CA HIS A 68 7.52 -9.82 8.54
C HIS A 68 6.68 -9.00 7.56
N LYS A 69 5.36 -8.95 7.82
CA LYS A 69 4.43 -8.09 7.08
C LYS A 69 3.64 -7.23 8.06
N TRP A 70 3.58 -5.94 7.74
CA TRP A 70 2.75 -4.95 8.46
C TRP A 70 1.56 -4.59 7.58
N PHE A 71 0.40 -4.47 8.21
CA PHE A 71 -0.86 -4.16 7.53
C PHE A 71 -1.34 -2.79 8.00
N LEU A 72 -1.61 -1.91 7.05
CA LEU A 72 -1.83 -0.49 7.30
C LEU A 72 -3.06 -0.02 6.51
N LEU A 73 -3.93 0.73 7.15
CA LEU A 73 -4.92 1.58 6.48
C LEU A 73 -4.31 2.96 6.38
N THR A 74 -4.30 3.54 5.18
CA THR A 74 -3.70 4.86 4.96
C THR A 74 -4.54 5.69 4.01
N HIS A 75 -4.40 7.00 4.17
CA HIS A 75 -4.91 7.98 3.25
C HIS A 75 -3.87 8.22 2.16
N CYS A 76 -4.32 8.28 0.92
CA CYS A 76 -3.50 8.41 -0.26
C CYS A 76 -3.93 9.64 -1.03
N VAL A 77 -2.99 10.53 -1.34
CA VAL A 77 -3.30 11.77 -2.06
C VAL A 77 -3.24 11.52 -3.56
N CYS A 78 -4.40 11.60 -4.21
CA CYS A 78 -4.54 11.62 -5.65
C CYS A 78 -4.58 13.06 -6.15
N LEU A 79 -3.92 13.31 -7.28
CA LEU A 79 -3.93 14.59 -8.00
C LEU A 79 -4.53 14.35 -9.39
N SER A 80 -5.52 15.16 -9.73
CA SER A 80 -6.12 15.17 -11.07
C SER A 80 -6.10 16.59 -11.64
N GLY A 81 -5.70 16.73 -12.90
CA GLY A 81 -5.67 18.02 -13.60
C GLY A 81 -4.27 18.51 -13.94
N GLY A 82 -3.88 18.26 -15.19
CA GLY A 82 -2.83 19.00 -15.90
C GLY A 82 -3.35 19.41 -17.28
N ARG A 83 -2.65 20.31 -18.00
CA ARG A 83 -2.98 20.64 -19.40
C ARG A 83 -2.77 19.39 -20.27
N GLY A 84 -3.85 18.66 -20.56
CA GLY A 84 -3.86 17.43 -21.37
C GLY A 84 -4.57 16.28 -20.66
N ARG A 85 -5.11 15.30 -21.42
CA ARG A 85 -5.88 14.12 -20.95
C ARG A 85 -5.39 13.67 -19.57
N GLY A 86 -6.13 14.05 -18.54
CA GLY A 86 -5.69 14.10 -17.15
C GLY A 86 -5.41 12.71 -16.61
N LYS A 87 -4.13 12.31 -16.58
CA LYS A 87 -3.73 11.13 -15.83
C LYS A 87 -3.78 11.47 -14.35
N VAL A 88 -4.64 10.77 -13.61
CA VAL A 88 -4.62 10.76 -12.15
C VAL A 88 -3.24 10.30 -11.71
N ARG A 89 -2.58 11.09 -10.86
CA ARG A 89 -1.29 10.73 -10.27
C ARG A 89 -1.45 10.65 -8.77
N VAL A 90 -0.99 9.55 -8.21
CA VAL A 90 -0.90 9.39 -6.77
C VAL A 90 0.41 10.00 -6.30
N LYS A 91 0.34 10.88 -5.29
CA LYS A 91 1.51 11.42 -4.60
C LYS A 91 2.08 10.33 -3.70
N ARG A 92 3.32 9.94 -3.99
CA ARG A 92 4.02 8.84 -3.33
C ARG A 92 5.37 9.26 -2.75
N ASP A 93 5.62 10.56 -2.66
CA ASP A 93 6.81 11.11 -2.02
C ASP A 93 6.64 11.04 -0.49
N VAL A 94 7.68 10.58 0.20
CA VAL A 94 7.69 10.44 1.65
C VAL A 94 8.29 11.70 2.29
N ALA A 95 7.70 12.19 3.39
CA ALA A 95 8.09 13.49 3.97
C ALA A 95 9.54 13.51 4.48
N THR A 96 10.04 12.38 4.99
CA THR A 96 11.46 12.21 5.39
C THR A 96 12.41 11.97 4.21
N GLY A 97 11.92 12.03 2.97
CA GLY A 97 12.66 11.75 1.76
C GLY A 97 12.43 10.34 1.21
N GLY A 98 12.69 10.20 -0.09
CA GLY A 98 12.40 9.00 -0.87
C GLY A 98 11.01 9.01 -1.50
N ASN A 99 10.74 8.03 -2.36
CA ASN A 99 9.43 7.85 -2.97
C ASN A 99 9.08 6.39 -3.25
N TRP A 100 7.79 6.10 -3.19
CA TRP A 100 7.23 4.83 -3.63
C TRP A 100 6.98 4.85 -5.14
N ARG A 101 7.49 3.84 -5.85
CA ARG A 101 7.35 3.70 -7.30
C ARG A 101 6.67 2.38 -7.62
N VAL A 102 5.68 2.41 -8.51
CA VAL A 102 5.03 1.19 -9.01
C VAL A 102 6.07 0.38 -9.80
N GLU A 103 6.31 -0.87 -9.40
CA GLU A 103 7.31 -1.75 -10.03
C GLU A 103 6.69 -2.81 -10.93
N GLN A 104 5.47 -3.24 -10.60
CA GLN A 104 4.75 -4.25 -11.36
C GLN A 104 3.49 -3.65 -11.97
N ARG A 105 3.05 -4.22 -13.09
CA ARG A 105 1.74 -3.90 -13.68
C ARG A 105 0.67 -4.12 -12.62
N THR A 106 -0.22 -3.15 -12.47
CA THR A 106 -1.41 -3.25 -11.62
C THR A 106 -2.19 -4.51 -11.99
N LYS A 107 -2.59 -5.28 -10.98
CA LYS A 107 -3.38 -6.50 -11.17
C LYS A 107 -4.78 -6.31 -10.58
N ASN A 108 -5.78 -6.93 -11.20
CA ASN A 108 -7.08 -7.09 -10.56
C ASN A 108 -6.95 -8.04 -9.35
N ILE A 109 -7.72 -7.78 -8.30
CA ILE A 109 -7.73 -8.58 -7.08
C ILE A 109 -8.58 -9.84 -7.24
N ALA A 110 -9.66 -9.78 -8.02
CA ALA A 110 -10.44 -10.96 -8.36
C ALA A 110 -9.71 -11.81 -9.40
N GLU A 111 -9.47 -13.08 -9.09
CA GLU A 111 -9.15 -14.10 -10.09
C GLU A 111 -10.45 -14.47 -10.83
N ARG A 112 -10.78 -13.72 -11.89
CA ARG A 112 -11.71 -14.24 -12.90
C ARG A 112 -10.87 -14.93 -13.96
N ASP A 113 -11.23 -16.16 -14.31
CA ASP A 113 -10.70 -16.98 -15.42
C ASP A 113 -11.01 -16.38 -16.81
N GLN A 114 -10.90 -15.05 -16.96
CA GLN A 114 -11.11 -14.35 -18.23
C GLN A 114 -9.78 -13.74 -18.67
N GLU A 115 -9.35 -14.14 -19.87
CA GLU A 115 -8.12 -13.67 -20.54
C GLU A 115 -8.11 -12.15 -20.81
N GLU A 116 -9.23 -11.45 -20.60
CA GLU A 116 -9.31 -10.00 -20.64
C GLU A 116 -9.59 -9.44 -19.24
N GLU A 117 -8.65 -8.63 -18.71
CA GLU A 117 -8.86 -7.81 -17.52
C GLU A 117 -10.02 -6.83 -17.79
N PRO A 118 -11.23 -7.01 -17.21
CA PRO A 118 -12.29 -6.05 -17.43
C PRO A 118 -11.89 -4.69 -16.84
N PRO A 119 -12.23 -3.57 -17.51
CA PRO A 119 -12.01 -2.25 -16.96
C PRO A 119 -13.01 -1.99 -15.84
N GLY A 120 -12.63 -2.28 -14.60
CA GLY A 120 -13.49 -2.03 -13.42
C GLY A 120 -13.41 -3.15 -12.40
N GLY A 121 -12.44 -3.07 -11.49
CA GLY A 121 -12.29 -4.04 -10.42
C GLY A 121 -11.33 -3.54 -9.36
N ASP A 122 -11.39 -4.17 -8.18
CA ASP A 122 -10.46 -3.91 -7.08
C ASP A 122 -9.02 -4.16 -7.57
N ARG A 123 -8.09 -3.25 -7.25
CA ARG A 123 -6.74 -3.24 -7.80
C ARG A 123 -5.69 -3.47 -6.74
N ARG A 124 -4.65 -4.22 -7.13
CA ARG A 124 -3.41 -4.41 -6.38
C ARG A 124 -2.24 -3.84 -7.16
N ARG A 125 -1.44 -3.00 -6.50
CA ARG A 125 -0.19 -2.43 -7.04
C ARG A 125 0.97 -2.78 -6.15
N THR A 126 2.05 -3.29 -6.75
CA THR A 126 3.31 -3.52 -6.03
C THR A 126 4.22 -2.31 -6.23
N ASN A 127 4.64 -1.69 -5.14
CA ASN A 127 5.52 -0.54 -5.13
C ASN A 127 6.84 -0.87 -4.45
N GLY A 128 7.94 -0.35 -4.98
CA GLY A 128 9.24 -0.36 -4.33
C GLY A 128 9.61 1.02 -3.82
N PHE A 129 10.30 1.07 -2.68
CA PHE A 129 10.75 2.32 -2.09
C PHE A 129 12.15 2.68 -2.57
N TYR A 130 12.32 3.92 -3.04
CA TYR A 130 13.57 4.45 -3.55
C TYR A 130 14.01 5.64 -2.70
N LEU A 131 15.30 5.69 -2.40
CA LEU A 131 15.96 6.80 -1.71
C LEU A 131 16.90 7.52 -2.67
N GLY A 132 17.12 8.81 -2.45
CA GLY A 132 17.91 9.63 -3.38
C GLY A 132 17.17 9.94 -4.69
N GLY A 133 17.63 10.99 -5.38
CA GLY A 133 16.98 11.58 -6.55
C GLY A 133 16.44 12.97 -6.24
N GLY A 134 17.12 14.00 -6.76
CA GLY A 134 16.75 15.40 -6.56
C GLY A 134 15.50 15.82 -7.34
N LYS A 135 14.90 16.96 -6.94
CA LYS A 135 13.91 17.70 -7.74
C LYS A 135 14.62 18.36 -8.93
N GLY A 136 14.94 17.60 -9.98
CA GLY A 136 15.66 18.10 -11.15
C GLY A 136 15.57 17.21 -12.39
N LYS A 137 15.99 17.74 -13.54
CA LYS A 137 16.14 17.01 -14.82
C LYS A 137 17.27 15.99 -14.64
N GLY A 138 16.96 14.70 -14.69
CA GLY A 138 17.86 13.59 -14.32
C GLY A 138 17.29 12.74 -13.18
N LYS A 139 16.01 12.40 -13.26
CA LYS A 139 15.19 11.85 -12.15
C LYS A 139 15.64 10.47 -11.61
N ASN A 140 16.63 9.86 -12.25
CA ASN A 140 17.14 8.53 -11.95
C ASN A 140 18.63 8.50 -11.59
N ASP A 141 19.37 9.59 -11.84
CA ASP A 141 20.80 9.62 -11.48
C ASP A 141 20.92 9.83 -9.97
N GLY A 142 21.18 8.75 -9.26
CA GLY A 142 21.40 8.73 -7.81
C GLY A 142 20.21 8.24 -6.97
N ALA A 143 19.11 7.79 -7.58
CA ALA A 143 18.05 7.11 -6.83
C ALA A 143 18.39 5.62 -6.65
N PHE A 144 18.53 5.17 -5.41
CA PHE A 144 18.79 3.77 -5.08
C PHE A 144 17.52 3.08 -4.58
N LYS A 145 17.25 1.89 -5.12
CA LYS A 145 16.15 1.03 -4.68
C LYS A 145 16.49 0.43 -3.32
N THR A 146 15.57 0.53 -2.37
CA THR A 146 15.71 -0.13 -1.07
C THR A 146 15.07 -1.53 -1.09
N PRO A 147 15.30 -2.37 -0.07
CA PRO A 147 14.61 -3.65 0.09
C PRO A 147 13.10 -3.56 0.39
N TRP A 148 12.57 -2.36 0.67
CA TRP A 148 11.18 -2.17 1.09
C TRP A 148 10.21 -2.24 -0.08
N LEU A 149 9.16 -3.04 0.10
CA LEU A 149 8.05 -3.23 -0.82
C LEU A 149 6.72 -2.90 -0.13
N MET A 150 5.77 -2.40 -0.92
CA MET A 150 4.40 -2.13 -0.51
C MET A 150 3.42 -2.69 -1.55
N GLU A 151 2.51 -3.55 -1.10
CA GLU A 151 1.29 -3.89 -1.84
C GLU A 151 0.19 -2.90 -1.45
N GLU A 152 -0.25 -2.10 -2.40
CA GLU A 152 -1.34 -1.12 -2.26
C GLU A 152 -2.61 -1.71 -2.88
N LEU A 153 -3.68 -1.79 -2.09
CA LEU A 153 -4.99 -2.28 -2.49
C LEU A 153 -5.99 -1.13 -2.49
N THR A 154 -6.74 -1.01 -3.58
CA THR A 154 -7.76 0.02 -3.80
C THR A 154 -9.03 -0.62 -4.30
N THR A 155 -10.18 -0.09 -3.87
CA THR A 155 -11.48 -0.51 -4.40
C THR A 155 -11.74 0.04 -5.80
N GLU A 156 -12.55 -0.66 -6.59
CA GLU A 156 -13.05 -0.17 -7.87
C GLU A 156 -13.71 1.20 -7.75
N GLU A 157 -14.55 1.43 -6.74
CA GLU A 157 -15.31 2.67 -6.58
C GLU A 157 -14.38 3.87 -6.40
N GLU A 158 -13.35 3.75 -5.57
CA GLU A 158 -12.33 4.79 -5.40
C GLU A 158 -11.48 5.01 -6.66
N GLU A 159 -11.15 3.96 -7.41
CA GLU A 159 -10.41 4.07 -8.68
C GLU A 159 -11.25 4.73 -9.78
N ALA A 160 -12.53 4.37 -9.88
CA ALA A 160 -13.50 4.99 -10.78
C ALA A 160 -13.76 6.45 -10.41
N ALA A 161 -13.92 6.73 -9.11
CA ALA A 161 -14.12 8.08 -8.61
C ALA A 161 -12.85 8.94 -8.80
N ALA A 162 -11.66 8.34 -8.71
CA ALA A 162 -10.41 9.00 -9.07
C ALA A 162 -10.34 9.29 -10.57
N ALA A 163 -10.84 8.40 -11.44
CA ALA A 163 -10.85 8.58 -12.89
C ALA A 163 -11.92 9.56 -13.41
N GLY A 164 -12.93 9.88 -12.61
CA GLY A 164 -14.15 10.63 -12.98
C GLY A 164 -14.00 12.11 -13.36
N GLY A 165 -12.85 12.55 -13.89
CA GLY A 165 -12.71 13.88 -14.50
C GLY A 165 -12.70 15.08 -13.54
N TRP A 166 -12.61 14.83 -12.24
CA TRP A 166 -12.46 15.87 -11.22
C TRP A 166 -11.10 16.58 -11.35
N ARG A 167 -10.98 17.82 -10.84
CA ARG A 167 -9.72 18.58 -10.81
C ARG A 167 -9.35 18.92 -9.37
N GLY A 168 -8.06 18.86 -9.06
CA GLY A 168 -7.49 19.23 -7.76
C GLY A 168 -6.82 18.06 -7.06
N GLU A 169 -6.82 18.15 -5.73
CA GLU A 169 -6.33 17.13 -4.80
C GLU A 169 -7.52 16.38 -4.15
N ARG A 170 -7.40 15.06 -4.02
CA ARG A 170 -8.39 14.20 -3.36
C ARG A 170 -7.67 13.18 -2.51
N ILE A 171 -8.23 12.92 -1.35
CA ILE A 171 -7.81 11.84 -0.47
C ILE A 171 -8.59 10.58 -0.83
N VAL A 172 -7.87 9.49 -1.06
CA VAL A 172 -8.39 8.14 -1.30
C VAL A 172 -7.93 7.24 -0.16
N LYS A 173 -8.84 6.42 0.36
CA LYS A 173 -8.53 5.42 1.38
C LYS A 173 -7.98 4.16 0.71
N VAL A 174 -6.84 3.67 1.18
CA VAL A 174 -6.21 2.46 0.63
C VAL A 174 -5.75 1.53 1.76
N PHE A 175 -5.65 0.25 1.43
CA PHE A 175 -5.05 -0.75 2.31
C PHE A 175 -3.64 -1.05 1.81
N CYS A 176 -2.66 -0.98 2.70
CA CYS A 176 -1.26 -1.21 2.39
C CYS A 176 -0.72 -2.38 3.19
N LYS A 177 0.03 -3.24 2.52
CA LYS A 177 0.84 -4.28 3.13
C LYS A 177 2.31 -3.99 2.87
N LEU A 178 3.05 -3.75 3.94
CA LEU A 178 4.45 -3.34 3.92
C LEU A 178 5.33 -4.53 4.31
N TYR A 179 6.43 -4.75 3.58
CA TYR A 179 7.36 -5.83 3.86
C TYR A 179 8.75 -5.59 3.25
N VAL A 180 9.73 -6.37 3.68
CA VAL A 180 11.09 -6.36 3.13
C VAL A 180 11.27 -7.56 2.20
N SER A 181 11.82 -7.34 1.01
CA SER A 181 12.16 -8.41 0.08
C SER A 181 13.44 -9.14 0.50
N LEU A 182 13.31 -10.43 0.82
CA LEU A 182 14.45 -11.31 1.15
C LEU A 182 15.36 -11.60 -0.06
N LEU A 183 14.89 -11.35 -1.29
CA LEU A 183 15.72 -11.50 -2.49
C LEU A 183 16.74 -10.35 -2.64
N TYR A 184 16.58 -9.25 -1.89
CA TYR A 184 17.53 -8.15 -1.91
C TYR A 184 18.75 -8.44 -1.01
N THR A 185 18.57 -9.20 0.08
CA THR A 185 19.66 -9.57 0.98
C THR A 185 20.66 -10.56 0.38
N SER A 186 20.24 -11.38 -0.59
CA SER A 186 21.12 -12.37 -1.24
C SER A 186 22.03 -11.81 -2.34
N ARG A 187 21.91 -10.51 -2.68
CA ARG A 187 22.78 -9.86 -3.69
C ARG A 187 23.88 -8.99 -3.08
N CYS A 188 24.04 -9.02 -1.75
CA CYS A 188 25.02 -8.22 -1.01
C CYS A 188 26.06 -9.07 -0.26
N VAL A 189 26.27 -10.33 -0.66
CA VAL A 189 27.36 -11.19 -0.17
C VAL A 189 28.24 -11.61 -1.34
#